data_AF-A0A7S0Z0Q5-F1
#
_entry.id   AF-A0A7S0Z0Q5-F1
#
_cell.length_a   1.000
_cell.length_b   1.000
_cell.length_c   1.000
_cell.angle_alpha   90.00
_cell.angle_beta   90.00
_cell.angle_gamma   90.00
#
_symmetry.space_group_name_H-M   'P 1'
#
loop_
_entity.id
_entity.type
_entity.pdbx_description
1 polymer ?
#
loop_
_entity_poly.entity_id
_entity_poly.type
_entity_poly.pdbx_seq_one_letter_code
_entity_poly.pdbx_strand_id
1 'polypeptide(L)'
;VMFLTYSLLVSAKAQVRRIDQLVKWCGGEDFHGVLALDEVHRAKHMKQTQDENGQARFAKQGTTKSAQFVHDLQQMLPNARVVYVSATGATEPDHMQCFTRLGLW
;
A
#
# COMPACT_ATOMS: atom_id res chain seq x y z
N VAL A 1 -19.17 -2.73 -1.85
CA VAL A 1 -17.99 -2.34 -2.68
C VAL A 1 -17.70 -0.87 -2.42
N MET A 2 -16.43 -0.49 -2.25
CA MET A 2 -16.02 0.88 -1.96
C MET A 2 -15.02 1.37 -3.01
N PHE A 3 -15.22 2.59 -3.51
CA PHE A 3 -14.33 3.24 -4.46
C PHE A 3 -13.71 4.47 -3.81
N LEU A 4 -12.38 4.56 -3.85
CA LEU A 4 -11.61 5.62 -3.24
C LEU A 4 -10.47 6.03 -4.17
N THR A 5 -10.09 7.30 -4.11
CA THR A 5 -8.87 7.80 -4.76
C THR A 5 -7.72 7.82 -3.76
N TYR A 6 -6.47 7.71 -4.24
CA TYR A 6 -5.29 7.86 -3.38
C TYR A 6 -5.25 9.19 -2.60
N SER A 7 -5.79 10.27 -3.17
CA SER A 7 -5.87 11.58 -2.49
C SER A 7 -6.77 11.55 -1.26
N LEU A 8 -7.84 10.75 -1.27
CA LEU A 8 -8.73 10.58 -0.12
C LEU A 8 -8.08 9.78 1.00
N LEU A 9 -7.17 8.85 0.68
CA LEU A 9 -6.48 8.01 1.66
C LEU A 9 -5.50 8.80 2.52
N VAL A 10 -4.83 9.79 1.93
CA VAL A 10 -3.78 10.60 2.58
C VAL A 10 -4.29 11.89 3.21
N SER A 11 -5.60 12.16 3.15
CA SER A 11 -6.20 13.37 3.69
C SER A 11 -6.15 13.40 5.22
N ALA A 12 -5.53 14.43 5.79
CA ALA A 12 -5.36 14.60 7.24
C ALA A 12 -6.55 15.31 7.93
N LYS A 13 -7.72 15.41 7.29
CA LYS A 13 -8.85 16.19 7.82
C LYS A 13 -9.67 15.47 8.89
N ALA A 14 -9.38 14.20 9.19
CA ALA A 14 -10.16 13.39 10.10
C ALA A 14 -9.49 13.26 11.48
N GLN A 15 -10.31 13.29 12.54
CA GLN A 15 -9.90 13.03 13.93
C GLN A 15 -9.40 11.58 14.13
N VAL A 16 -9.81 10.67 13.23
CA VAL A 16 -9.43 9.25 13.22
C VAL A 16 -8.62 8.98 11.95
N ARG A 17 -7.60 8.11 12.04
CA ARG A 17 -6.81 7.73 10.87
C ARG A 17 -7.72 7.05 9.84
N ARG A 18 -7.64 7.49 8.58
CA ARG A 18 -8.46 6.95 7.49
C ARG A 18 -8.28 5.44 7.32
N ILE A 19 -7.06 4.93 7.50
CA ILE A 19 -6.76 3.50 7.37
C ILE A 19 -7.53 2.67 8.40
N ASP A 20 -7.58 3.10 9.65
CA ASP A 20 -8.30 2.40 10.73
C ASP A 20 -9.80 2.33 10.43
N GLN A 21 -10.36 3.40 9.86
CA GLN A 21 -11.76 3.43 9.41
C GLN A 21 -12.04 2.40 8.32
N LEU A 22 -11.14 2.27 7.34
CA LEU A 22 -11.28 1.31 6.24
C LEU A 22 -11.13 -0.13 6.73
N VAL A 23 -10.10 -0.41 7.54
CA VAL A 23 -9.88 -1.75 8.10
C VAL A 23 -11.07 -2.18 8.96
N LYS A 24 -11.59 -1.28 9.79
CA LYS A 24 -12.81 -1.52 10.56
C LYS A 24 -14.01 -1.80 9.66
N TRP A 25 -14.18 -1.04 8.58
CA TRP A 25 -15.27 -1.27 7.62
C TRP A 25 -15.16 -2.62 6.92
N CYS A 26 -13.94 -3.08 6.60
CA CYS A 26 -13.68 -4.40 6.04
C CYS A 26 -13.95 -5.56 7.02
N GLY A 27 -14.08 -5.28 8.32
CA GLY A 27 -14.22 -6.32 9.36
C GLY A 27 -12.88 -6.80 9.95
N GLY A 28 -11.79 -6.08 9.72
CA GLY A 28 -10.47 -6.40 10.26
C GLY A 28 -9.72 -7.48 9.46
N GLU A 29 -8.86 -8.23 10.16
CA GLU A 29 -7.93 -9.18 9.54
C GLU A 29 -8.63 -10.36 8.84
N ASP A 30 -9.84 -10.72 9.27
CA ASP A 30 -10.66 -11.79 8.68
C ASP A 30 -11.31 -11.40 7.34
N PHE A 31 -10.97 -10.23 6.80
CA PHE A 31 -11.46 -9.82 5.49
C PHE A 31 -10.81 -10.63 4.35
N HIS A 32 -11.62 -11.46 3.69
CA HIS A 32 -11.20 -12.29 2.55
C HIS A 32 -11.57 -11.71 1.18
N GLY A 33 -11.92 -10.42 1.12
CA GLY A 33 -12.32 -9.75 -0.11
C GLY A 33 -11.13 -9.35 -0.99
N VAL A 34 -11.37 -8.39 -1.91
CA VAL A 34 -10.37 -7.96 -2.90
C VAL A 34 -9.98 -6.50 -2.65
N LEU A 35 -8.68 -6.23 -2.65
CA LEU A 35 -8.09 -4.91 -2.79
C LEU A 35 -7.65 -4.73 -4.25
N ALA A 36 -8.41 -3.96 -5.02
CA ALA A 36 -8.06 -3.59 -6.39
C ALA A 36 -7.35 -2.23 -6.40
N LEU A 37 -6.05 -2.23 -6.66
CA LEU A 37 -5.19 -1.06 -6.68
C LEU A 37 -4.92 -0.65 -8.13
N ASP A 38 -5.70 0.33 -8.60
CA ASP A 38 -5.60 0.86 -9.96
C ASP A 38 -4.55 1.97 -10.09
N GLU A 39 -3.83 1.95 -11.20
CA GLU A 39 -2.62 2.73 -11.46
C GLU A 39 -1.70 2.84 -10.24
N VAL A 40 -1.43 1.68 -9.62
CA VAL A 40 -0.68 1.57 -8.36
C VAL A 40 0.74 2.15 -8.46
N HIS A 41 1.30 2.22 -9.67
CA HIS A 41 2.55 2.94 -9.93
C HIS A 41 2.48 4.43 -9.57
N ARG A 42 1.31 5.03 -9.33
CA ARG A 42 1.15 6.43 -8.86
C ARG A 42 1.37 6.58 -7.36
N ALA A 43 1.29 5.50 -6.59
CA ALA A 43 1.75 5.47 -5.21
C ALA A 43 3.29 5.38 -5.16
N LYS A 44 3.99 6.32 -5.80
CA LYS A 44 5.43 6.26 -6.04
C LYS A 44 6.27 6.42 -4.77
N HIS A 45 7.53 6.00 -4.89
CA HIS A 45 8.61 6.14 -3.92
C HIS A 45 8.29 5.43 -2.62
N MET A 46 8.69 4.16 -2.52
CA MET A 46 8.77 3.45 -1.25
C MET A 46 10.26 3.12 -1.02
N LYS A 47 11.03 4.07 -0.48
CA LYS A 47 12.48 3.89 -0.37
C LYS A 47 12.78 2.65 0.45
N GLN A 48 13.64 1.78 -0.04
CA GLN A 48 14.20 0.69 0.76
C GLN A 48 15.55 1.12 1.32
N THR A 49 15.78 0.82 2.59
CA THR A 49 17.08 0.89 3.26
C THR A 49 17.49 -0.51 3.66
N GLN A 50 18.77 -0.80 3.66
CA GLN A 50 19.26 -2.04 4.26
C GLN A 50 19.37 -1.85 5.77
N ASP A 51 18.94 -2.86 6.54
CA ASP A 51 19.26 -2.91 7.96
C ASP A 51 20.71 -3.38 8.17
N GLU A 52 21.14 -3.42 9.43
CA GLU A 52 22.48 -3.83 9.85
C GLU A 52 22.88 -5.25 9.38
N ASN A 53 21.90 -6.07 9.00
CA ASN A 53 22.09 -7.43 8.49
C ASN A 53 21.97 -7.51 6.96
N GLY A 54 21.90 -6.37 6.27
CA GLY A 54 21.74 -6.29 4.81
C GLY A 54 20.32 -6.62 4.32
N GLN A 55 19.33 -6.76 5.20
CA GLN A 55 17.96 -7.04 4.80
C GLN A 55 17.27 -5.76 4.34
N ALA A 56 16.57 -5.83 3.21
CA ALA A 56 15.79 -4.71 2.70
C ALA A 56 14.61 -4.41 3.65
N ARG A 57 14.57 -3.18 4.16
CA ARG A 57 13.46 -2.64 4.95
C ARG A 57 12.90 -1.40 4.27
N PHE A 58 11.60 -1.20 4.39
CA PHE A 58 10.96 0.03 3.92
C PHE A 58 11.34 1.21 4.82
N ALA A 59 12.00 2.21 4.26
CA ALA A 59 12.32 3.46 4.92
C ALA A 59 11.10 4.38 4.95
N LYS A 60 10.84 4.97 6.12
CA LYS A 60 9.84 6.03 6.25
C LYS A 60 10.25 7.31 5.52
N GLN A 61 11.55 7.60 5.43
CA GLN A 61 12.05 8.83 4.82
C GLN A 61 12.13 8.69 3.30
N GLY A 62 11.48 9.61 2.58
CA GLY A 62 11.39 9.56 1.11
C GLY A 62 10.25 8.67 0.60
N THR A 63 9.48 8.03 1.47
CA THR A 63 8.28 7.27 1.09
C THR A 63 7.06 8.18 1.01
N THR A 64 6.29 8.10 -0.08
CA THR A 64 5.06 8.90 -0.18
C THR A 64 3.98 8.39 0.78
N LYS A 65 3.12 9.30 1.24
CA LYS A 65 2.00 8.94 2.13
C LYS A 65 1.08 7.90 1.49
N SER A 66 0.88 7.97 0.17
CA SER A 66 0.05 7.01 -0.56
C SER A 66 0.70 5.62 -0.61
N ALA A 67 2.02 5.55 -0.87
CA ALA A 67 2.76 4.30 -0.84
C ALA A 67 2.71 3.65 0.55
N GLN A 68 2.97 4.44 1.60
CA GLN A 68 2.86 3.96 2.98
C GLN A 68 1.46 3.45 3.30
N PHE A 69 0.42 4.20 2.91
CA PHE A 69 -0.96 3.78 3.14
C PHE A 69 -1.28 2.46 2.45
N VAL A 70 -0.88 2.31 1.19
CA VAL A 70 -1.09 1.07 0.41
C VAL A 70 -0.35 -0.09 1.05
N HIS A 71 0.89 0.11 1.53
CA HIS A 71 1.64 -0.89 2.26
C HIS A 71 0.92 -1.29 3.56
N ASP A 72 0.60 -0.32 4.41
CA ASP A 72 -0.06 -0.56 5.70
C ASP A 72 -1.40 -1.26 5.52
N LEU A 73 -2.20 -0.87 4.52
CA LEU A 73 -3.50 -1.49 4.24
C LEU A 73 -3.36 -2.97 3.90
N GLN A 74 -2.33 -3.33 3.14
CA GLN A 74 -2.03 -4.72 2.83
C GLN A 74 -1.57 -5.48 4.06
N GLN A 75 -0.78 -4.88 4.96
CA GLN A 75 -0.37 -5.53 6.21
C GLN A 75 -1.54 -5.74 7.17
N MET A 76 -2.44 -4.77 7.28
CA MET A 76 -3.60 -4.82 8.18
C MET A 76 -4.76 -5.71 7.67
N LEU A 77 -4.75 -6.08 6.39
CA LEU A 77 -5.71 -7.00 5.78
C LEU A 77 -4.97 -8.22 5.21
N PRO A 78 -4.38 -9.07 6.08
CA PRO A 78 -3.51 -10.18 5.66
C PRO A 78 -4.20 -11.14 4.69
N ASN A 79 -5.48 -11.43 4.94
CA ASN A 79 -6.29 -12.39 4.18
C ASN A 79 -6.93 -11.84 2.90
N ALA A 80 -6.79 -10.53 2.64
CA ALA A 80 -7.34 -9.93 1.44
C ALA A 80 -6.52 -10.33 0.21
N ARG A 81 -7.22 -10.63 -0.89
CA ARG A 81 -6.59 -10.82 -2.20
C ARG A 81 -6.26 -9.46 -2.79
N VAL A 82 -5.08 -9.30 -3.37
CA VAL A 82 -4.64 -8.02 -3.95
C VAL A 82 -4.53 -8.15 -5.47
N VAL A 83 -5.15 -7.21 -6.18
CA VAL A 83 -5.02 -7.07 -7.64
C VAL A 83 -4.34 -5.72 -7.89
N TYR A 84 -3.15 -5.76 -8.47
CA TYR A 84 -2.43 -4.59 -8.93
C TYR A 84 -2.74 -4.36 -10.41
N VAL A 85 -3.30 -3.21 -10.74
CA VAL A 85 -3.58 -2.82 -12.12
C VAL A 85 -2.69 -1.64 -12.47
N SER A 86 -1.90 -1.77 -13.54
CA SER A 86 -1.15 -0.65 -14.08
C SER A 86 -0.68 -0.91 -15.50
N ALA A 87 -0.79 0.10 -16.36
CA ALA A 87 -0.26 0.05 -17.72
C ALA A 87 1.23 0.40 -17.81
N THR A 88 1.77 1.18 -16.86
CA THR A 88 3.13 1.74 -16.90
C THR A 88 3.99 1.37 -15.69
N GLY A 89 3.52 0.45 -14.83
CA GLY A 89 4.20 0.09 -13.59
C GLY A 89 5.49 -0.71 -13.77
N ALA A 90 5.73 -1.30 -14.94
CA ALA A 90 6.88 -2.19 -15.19
C ALA A 90 8.11 -1.48 -15.82
N THR A 91 8.17 -0.14 -15.78
CA THR A 91 9.26 0.60 -16.43
C THR A 91 10.55 0.63 -15.60
N GLU A 92 10.43 0.68 -14.27
CA GLU A 92 11.58 0.66 -13.33
C GLU A 92 11.22 -0.19 -12.12
N PRO A 93 12.16 -0.93 -11.51
CA PRO A 93 11.90 -1.72 -10.30
C PRO A 93 11.27 -0.90 -9.16
N ASP A 94 11.64 0.38 -9.06
CA ASP A 94 11.10 1.31 -8.06
C ASP A 94 9.59 1.53 -8.16
N HIS A 95 9.01 1.41 -9.36
CA HIS A 95 7.56 1.52 -9.55
C HIS A 95 6.78 0.30 -9.05
N MET A 96 7.46 -0.82 -8.80
CA MET A 96 6.86 -2.07 -8.35
C MET A 96 6.98 -2.30 -6.83
N GLN A 97 7.65 -1.41 -6.09
CA GLN A 97 7.85 -1.53 -4.63
C GLN A 97 6.53 -1.62 -3.84
N CYS A 98 5.43 -1.10 -4.38
CA CYS A 98 4.10 -1.21 -3.76
C CYS A 98 3.47 -2.60 -3.89
N PHE A 99 4.04 -3.50 -4.69
CA PHE A 99 3.43 -4.79 -5.03
C PHE A 99 3.70 -5.85 -3.95
N THR A 100 3.66 -5.44 -2.68
CA THR A 100 4.23 -6.13 -1.50
C THR A 100 3.86 -7.61 -1.35
N ARG A 101 2.76 -8.05 -1.96
CA ARG A 101 2.28 -9.44 -1.92
C ARG A 101 2.84 -10.35 -3.04
N LEU A 102 3.62 -9.83 -3.98
CA LEU A 102 4.22 -10.63 -5.05
C LEU A 102 5.53 -11.33 -4.64
N GLY A 103 6.13 -10.97 -3.50
CA GLY A 103 7.37 -11.59 -3.01
C GLY A 103 8.62 -11.25 -3.83
N LEU A 104 8.69 -10.03 -4.38
CA LEU A 104 9.80 -9.58 -5.24
C LEU A 104 10.96 -8.91 -4.48
N TRP A 105 10.86 -8.77 -3.15
CA TRP A 105 11.83 -8.14 -2.24
C TRP A 105 11.98 -8.98 -0.97
#